data_AF-A0AAW2UMV3-F1
#
_entry.id   AF-A0AAW2UMV3-F1
#
_cell.length_a   1.000
_cell.length_b   1.000
_cell.length_c   1.000
_cell.angle_alpha   90.00
_cell.angle_beta   90.00
_cell.angle_gamma   90.00
#
_symmetry.space_group_name_H-M   'P 1'
#
loop_
_entity.id
_entity.type
_entity.pdbx_description
1 polymer ?
#
loop_
_entity_poly.entity_id
_entity_poly.type
_entity_poly.pdbx_seq_one_letter_code
_entity_poly.pdbx_strand_id
1 'polypeptide(L)'
;MKEGTLMRVLFCKIHCPFICFCKSSAAHLYTSGPLKLENSPHVVPSTAFALPSASDKSSTGIKEDGLNGNQEAENVLKSCIRKIPYRSEADKEVGKKRVQWMDNLGKELAEMKEFESSLKQQKSASACLLMAAVLIVPIFMILVLLLNLTIKIRRELTKKSSNLPPGSYGWPILGETMEFLGAGLEGTPEKFIKERSEKYKSQVFKTSLMGEPMVVLCGAAGNKFLFSNENKLVTVWWPSSVRQLLGHCLATSSGDEGKQMRKMVSYFVSPDAFTRLYIRTMDLVSQQHIKTHWQGKEEVKISPTTKLYTFELACRLFMSLEDQEQISKLATLFNVFLKGIISVPVNFPGTRFYKAKRATSAIKNQLQKIVRQRRAALEQRTAIPSQDLLSHLLVAPDENGKFMSEPVIVNNILMLLFAGHDTSSVAITMLMKNLAQLPDIYEKVLREQNEIASSKEAGEFLQWEDIQKMRYSWNVVCEVARISPPIIGAFREALVDISYAGYHIPKGWKLYWSSSFTHRDASWDPDYANFDPSRFEGAGPAPFSYVPFGGGPRMCLGKEFARLEILIFLHNVIRRYRWKLQIPDEKIAYDPMPTPVEGLPVQLHSHIA
;
A
#
# COMPACT_ATOMS: atom_id res chain seq x y z
N MET A 1 15.84 43.61 -1.61
CA MET A 1 14.74 43.08 -2.46
C MET A 1 15.30 41.95 -3.32
N LYS A 2 14.48 40.96 -3.72
CA LYS A 2 14.90 39.65 -4.27
C LYS A 2 15.62 38.75 -3.24
N GLU A 3 15.77 37.46 -3.61
CA GLU A 3 16.32 36.31 -2.85
C GLU A 3 15.62 35.88 -1.54
N GLY A 4 14.71 36.67 -0.97
CA GLY A 4 13.98 36.30 0.27
C GLY A 4 12.82 35.28 0.15
N THR A 5 12.45 34.81 -1.05
CA THR A 5 11.12 34.20 -1.28
C THR A 5 11.13 32.72 -1.68
N LEU A 6 12.22 32.19 -2.27
CA LEU A 6 12.21 30.84 -2.85
C LEU A 6 12.27 29.71 -1.80
N MET A 7 12.90 29.97 -0.64
CA MET A 7 13.09 28.98 0.44
C MET A 7 11.82 28.62 1.23
N ARG A 8 10.77 29.46 1.23
CA ARG A 8 9.55 29.21 2.05
C ARG A 8 8.49 28.33 1.37
N VAL A 9 8.62 28.01 0.09
CA VAL A 9 7.65 27.18 -0.65
C VAL A 9 7.98 25.68 -0.56
N LEU A 10 9.25 25.31 -0.33
CA LEU A 10 9.71 23.92 -0.38
C LEU A 10 9.65 23.15 0.95
N PHE A 11 9.66 23.83 2.10
CA PHE A 11 9.72 23.16 3.41
C PHE A 11 8.35 22.82 4.05
N CYS A 12 7.23 23.29 3.47
CA CYS A 12 5.88 23.12 4.05
C CYS A 12 5.07 21.94 3.43
N LYS A 13 5.72 21.02 2.71
CA LYS A 13 5.04 19.89 2.03
C LYS A 13 5.53 18.48 2.41
N ILE A 14 6.36 18.35 3.44
CA ILE A 14 6.96 17.05 3.83
C ILE A 14 6.43 16.50 5.17
N HIS A 15 5.87 17.34 6.07
CA HIS A 15 5.38 16.91 7.39
C HIS A 15 4.03 17.54 7.83
N CYS A 16 2.91 17.00 7.33
CA CYS A 16 1.73 16.69 8.16
C CYS A 16 0.70 15.83 7.40
N PRO A 17 0.05 14.86 8.05
CA PRO A 17 -1.19 14.24 7.56
C PRO A 17 -2.43 15.00 8.07
N PHE A 18 -3.49 15.04 7.26
CA PHE A 18 -4.78 15.73 7.49
C PHE A 18 -4.74 17.27 7.65
N ILE A 19 -5.50 17.94 6.77
CA ILE A 19 -6.57 18.90 7.09
C ILE A 19 -7.31 19.21 5.78
N CYS A 20 -8.60 19.57 5.85
CA CYS A 20 -9.46 19.78 4.68
C CYS A 20 -10.23 21.13 4.79
N PHE A 21 -10.65 21.67 3.64
CA PHE A 21 -11.37 22.96 3.47
C PHE A 21 -10.54 24.22 3.88
N CYS A 22 -10.81 25.43 3.35
CA CYS A 22 -12.04 25.92 2.71
C CYS A 22 -11.81 26.83 1.46
N LYS A 23 -12.88 27.45 0.94
CA LYS A 23 -12.91 28.29 -0.27
C LYS A 23 -12.20 29.66 -0.08
N SER A 24 -11.86 30.30 -1.20
CA SER A 24 -11.45 31.72 -1.28
C SER A 24 -12.67 32.64 -1.43
N SER A 25 -12.64 33.82 -0.79
CA SER A 25 -13.61 34.90 -1.00
C SER A 25 -13.08 36.28 -0.56
N ALA A 26 -13.19 37.27 -1.46
CA ALA A 26 -13.12 38.72 -1.23
C ALA A 26 -11.81 39.35 -0.68
N ALA A 27 -11.72 40.68 -0.78
CA ALA A 27 -10.55 41.48 -0.42
C ALA A 27 -10.92 42.92 -0.02
N HIS A 28 -10.20 43.48 0.96
CA HIS A 28 -10.08 44.92 1.28
C HIS A 28 -8.65 45.12 1.85
N LEU A 29 -7.82 46.16 1.58
CA LEU A 29 -7.92 47.63 1.41
C LEU A 29 -7.52 48.43 2.67
N TYR A 30 -6.79 49.54 2.44
CA TYR A 30 -6.10 50.43 3.42
C TYR A 30 -4.90 49.75 4.15
N THR A 31 -3.66 50.25 4.23
CA THR A 31 -3.03 51.61 4.36
C THR A 31 -3.28 52.26 5.75
N SER A 32 -2.38 53.02 6.38
CA SER A 32 -1.12 53.70 6.00
C SER A 32 -0.30 54.11 7.25
N GLY A 33 1.01 54.37 7.16
CA GLY A 33 1.74 55.08 8.23
C GLY A 33 3.28 54.87 8.26
N PRO A 34 4.16 55.91 8.29
CA PRO A 34 5.55 55.72 7.79
C PRO A 34 6.71 56.45 8.51
N LEU A 35 7.93 56.36 7.93
CA LEU A 35 9.13 57.22 8.11
C LEU A 35 9.94 57.02 9.43
N LYS A 36 11.27 57.32 9.52
CA LYS A 36 12.23 58.00 8.61
C LYS A 36 13.70 57.54 8.85
N LEU A 37 14.54 57.63 7.80
CA LEU A 37 15.94 58.15 7.65
C LEU A 37 16.85 58.34 8.92
N GLU A 38 18.20 58.34 8.93
CA GLU A 38 19.35 58.19 7.97
C GLU A 38 20.66 58.03 8.83
N ASN A 39 21.94 57.96 8.40
CA ASN A 39 22.66 58.09 7.11
C ASN A 39 23.99 57.25 7.07
N SER A 40 24.88 57.52 6.09
CA SER A 40 26.31 57.06 5.98
C SER A 40 27.28 58.28 6.26
N PRO A 41 28.63 58.33 5.99
CA PRO A 41 29.50 57.50 5.12
C PRO A 41 30.98 57.18 5.57
N HIS A 42 31.65 56.28 4.81
CA HIS A 42 33.10 56.14 4.42
C HIS A 42 34.27 56.38 5.46
N VAL A 43 35.55 55.97 5.27
CA VAL A 43 36.40 55.69 4.08
C VAL A 43 37.41 54.52 4.33
N VAL A 44 37.91 53.93 3.23
CA VAL A 44 39.09 53.01 3.02
C VAL A 44 40.46 53.71 3.33
N PRO A 45 41.71 53.15 3.13
CA PRO A 45 42.21 51.92 2.45
C PRO A 45 43.23 51.11 3.36
N SER A 46 44.23 50.25 3.00
CA SER A 46 44.61 49.35 1.86
C SER A 46 45.81 48.43 2.25
N THR A 47 45.98 47.26 1.58
CA THR A 47 47.26 46.50 1.30
C THR A 47 48.14 45.95 2.45
N ALA A 48 49.03 44.95 2.30
CA ALA A 48 49.18 43.76 1.41
C ALA A 48 50.42 42.90 1.84
N PHE A 49 50.65 41.73 1.22
CA PHE A 49 51.82 40.81 1.38
C PHE A 49 51.96 40.09 2.75
N ALA A 50 52.60 38.92 2.91
CA ALA A 50 52.86 37.79 1.99
C ALA A 50 53.24 36.48 2.75
N LEU A 51 53.32 35.38 1.98
CA LEU A 51 53.89 34.05 2.31
C LEU A 51 55.45 34.11 2.52
N PRO A 52 56.19 33.03 2.94
CA PRO A 52 55.88 31.59 2.78
C PRO A 52 56.37 30.57 3.86
N SER A 53 55.99 29.29 3.66
CA SER A 53 56.79 28.03 3.87
C SER A 53 57.31 27.62 5.26
N ALA A 54 57.61 26.34 5.55
CA ALA A 54 57.14 25.03 5.04
C ALA A 54 57.78 23.87 5.86
N SER A 55 57.14 22.69 5.87
CA SER A 55 57.76 21.36 6.13
C SER A 55 58.31 21.12 7.57
N ASP A 56 58.54 19.90 8.07
CA ASP A 56 58.32 18.53 7.57
C ASP A 56 58.23 17.51 8.73
N LYS A 57 57.88 16.25 8.44
CA LYS A 57 58.17 15.00 9.23
C LYS A 57 57.52 14.81 10.62
N SER A 58 57.58 13.61 11.25
CA SER A 58 57.10 12.27 10.81
C SER A 58 57.32 11.20 11.90
N SER A 59 56.28 10.42 12.29
CA SER A 59 56.36 9.18 13.11
C SER A 59 56.97 9.35 14.54
N THR A 60 56.95 8.43 15.51
CA THR A 60 56.23 7.17 15.86
C THR A 60 55.63 7.39 17.28
N GLY A 61 54.63 6.70 17.86
CA GLY A 61 54.27 5.28 17.94
C GLY A 61 54.28 4.82 19.43
N ILE A 62 53.62 3.70 19.78
CA ILE A 62 53.61 3.01 21.11
C ILE A 62 52.49 3.40 22.12
N LYS A 63 52.20 2.44 23.02
CA LYS A 63 51.11 2.19 24.00
C LYS A 63 51.68 2.21 25.45
N GLU A 64 51.00 2.14 26.60
CA GLU A 64 49.62 2.27 27.17
C GLU A 64 49.81 2.17 28.72
N ASP A 65 48.91 2.49 29.66
CA ASP A 65 47.51 2.99 29.67
C ASP A 65 47.32 3.92 30.90
N GLY A 66 46.10 4.39 31.21
CA GLY A 66 45.82 5.21 32.41
C GLY A 66 44.48 4.88 33.11
N LEU A 67 44.54 4.37 34.35
CA LEU A 67 43.37 3.98 35.15
C LEU A 67 42.97 5.02 36.22
N ASN A 68 41.71 4.94 36.65
CA ASN A 68 41.08 5.86 37.62
C ASN A 68 41.62 5.71 39.05
N GLY A 69 41.55 6.80 39.82
CA GLY A 69 41.59 6.76 41.28
C GLY A 69 41.62 8.14 41.93
N ASN A 70 40.49 8.64 42.43
CA ASN A 70 40.50 9.72 43.42
C ASN A 70 39.19 9.75 44.24
N GLN A 71 39.26 9.16 45.42
CA GLN A 71 38.30 9.24 46.53
C GLN A 71 39.17 9.48 47.79
N GLU A 72 38.60 10.01 48.89
CA GLU A 72 39.29 10.31 50.15
C GLU A 72 40.24 11.53 50.12
N ALA A 73 39.66 12.74 50.22
CA ALA A 73 40.38 13.97 50.60
C ALA A 73 39.50 14.96 51.40
N GLU A 74 38.57 14.45 52.22
CA GLU A 74 37.72 15.25 53.09
C GLU A 74 38.04 14.98 54.57
N ASN A 75 38.06 16.03 55.40
CA ASN A 75 38.37 16.05 56.85
C ASN A 75 39.86 16.11 57.29
N VAL A 76 40.49 17.28 57.12
CA VAL A 76 41.47 17.79 58.10
C VAL A 76 41.17 19.28 58.37
N LEU A 77 41.48 19.77 59.58
CA LEU A 77 41.41 21.19 60.00
C LEU A 77 40.03 21.85 60.15
N LYS A 78 39.21 21.29 61.05
CA LYS A 78 38.43 22.10 62.01
C LYS A 78 39.20 22.25 63.34
N SER A 79 40.15 23.19 63.44
CA SER A 79 40.56 23.77 64.73
C SER A 79 41.55 24.94 64.60
N CYS A 80 41.14 26.10 65.12
CA CYS A 80 41.92 27.08 65.91
C CYS A 80 41.35 28.50 65.73
N ILE A 81 40.96 29.13 66.84
CA ILE A 81 40.39 30.49 66.89
C ILE A 81 41.25 31.34 67.82
N ARG A 82 41.61 32.56 67.38
CA ARG A 82 41.71 33.74 68.27
C ARG A 82 41.60 35.05 67.47
N LYS A 83 41.13 36.09 68.16
CA LYS A 83 40.74 37.40 67.61
C LYS A 83 41.88 38.42 67.79
N ILE A 84 41.86 39.50 67.01
CA ILE A 84 42.16 40.89 67.44
C ILE A 84 41.50 41.87 66.43
N PRO A 85 41.10 43.11 66.81
CA PRO A 85 39.98 43.79 66.14
C PRO A 85 40.28 45.18 65.52
N TYR A 86 39.24 45.73 64.88
CA TYR A 86 39.06 47.12 64.38
C TYR A 86 39.89 47.58 63.15
N ARG A 87 39.17 48.12 62.16
CA ARG A 87 39.66 49.00 61.08
C ARG A 87 38.55 49.99 60.70
N SER A 88 38.91 51.18 60.23
CA SER A 88 38.02 52.35 60.19
C SER A 88 37.18 52.49 58.91
N GLU A 89 36.18 53.37 58.96
CA GLU A 89 35.15 53.58 57.91
C GLU A 89 35.71 53.82 56.50
N ALA A 90 36.88 54.46 56.39
CA ALA A 90 37.47 54.89 55.12
C ALA A 90 37.84 53.73 54.15
N ASP A 91 38.21 52.56 54.66
CA ASP A 91 38.51 51.38 53.81
C ASP A 91 37.26 50.89 53.03
N LYS A 92 36.05 51.15 53.54
CA LYS A 92 34.79 50.66 52.94
C LYS A 92 34.49 51.29 51.58
N GLU A 93 34.85 52.55 51.37
CA GLU A 93 34.46 53.28 50.15
C GLU A 93 35.38 52.97 48.96
N VAL A 94 36.69 52.82 49.21
CA VAL A 94 37.64 52.30 48.22
C VAL A 94 37.26 50.87 47.84
N GLY A 95 36.86 50.05 48.83
CA GLY A 95 36.33 48.71 48.61
C GLY A 95 35.12 48.69 47.66
N LYS A 96 34.10 49.53 47.90
CA LYS A 96 32.91 49.63 47.03
C LYS A 96 33.25 49.99 45.58
N LYS A 97 34.09 51.02 45.37
CA LYS A 97 34.49 51.43 44.01
C LYS A 97 35.27 50.33 43.29
N ARG A 98 36.10 49.55 44.00
CA ARG A 98 36.82 48.40 43.45
C ARG A 98 35.89 47.25 43.06
N VAL A 99 34.90 46.91 43.89
CA VAL A 99 33.89 45.88 43.59
C VAL A 99 33.08 46.27 42.36
N GLN A 100 32.56 47.50 42.30
CA GLN A 100 31.75 47.94 41.16
C GLN A 100 32.54 48.00 39.83
N TRP A 101 33.84 48.30 39.87
CA TRP A 101 34.72 48.19 38.70
C TRP A 101 34.92 46.73 38.28
N MET A 102 35.14 45.81 39.23
CA MET A 102 35.25 44.37 38.96
C MET A 102 33.95 43.76 38.42
N ASP A 103 32.78 44.18 38.88
CA ASP A 103 31.48 43.72 38.38
C ASP A 103 31.24 44.15 36.93
N ASN A 104 31.60 45.38 36.57
CA ASN A 104 31.52 45.85 35.18
C ASN A 104 32.49 45.08 34.27
N LEU A 105 33.75 44.89 34.71
CA LEU A 105 34.73 44.10 33.97
C LEU A 105 34.27 42.64 33.81
N GLY A 106 33.60 42.08 34.82
CA GLY A 106 32.99 40.76 34.79
C GLY A 106 31.85 40.63 33.77
N LYS A 107 31.06 41.69 33.57
CA LYS A 107 30.02 41.74 32.52
C LYS A 107 30.62 41.83 31.12
N GLU A 108 31.58 42.73 30.90
CA GLU A 108 32.28 42.83 29.60
C GLU A 108 32.95 41.49 29.22
N LEU A 109 33.59 40.81 30.19
CA LEU A 109 34.15 39.48 29.99
C LEU A 109 33.10 38.37 29.77
N ALA A 110 31.87 38.54 30.25
CA ALA A 110 30.76 37.62 29.99
C ALA A 110 30.22 37.82 28.56
N GLU A 111 29.96 39.07 28.16
CA GLU A 111 29.50 39.43 26.81
C GLU A 111 30.53 39.02 25.75
N MET A 112 31.83 39.23 26.00
CA MET A 112 32.90 38.73 25.11
C MET A 112 32.91 37.19 25.00
N LYS A 113 32.65 36.45 26.09
CA LYS A 113 32.56 34.99 26.06
C LYS A 113 31.32 34.50 25.32
N GLU A 114 30.19 35.18 25.45
CA GLU A 114 28.96 34.86 24.73
C GLU A 114 29.10 35.15 23.23
N PHE A 115 29.78 36.25 22.87
CA PHE A 115 30.15 36.55 21.49
C PHE A 115 31.15 35.54 20.90
N GLU A 116 32.17 35.12 21.66
CA GLU A 116 33.05 34.01 21.25
C GLU A 116 32.27 32.70 21.05
N SER A 117 31.33 32.39 21.94
CA SER A 117 30.49 31.18 21.87
C SER A 117 29.64 31.19 20.59
N SER A 118 28.98 32.32 20.32
CA SER A 118 28.23 32.56 19.09
C SER A 118 29.10 32.38 17.84
N LEU A 119 30.30 32.98 17.81
CA LEU A 119 31.24 32.82 16.70
C LEU A 119 31.73 31.37 16.54
N LYS A 120 31.98 30.64 17.63
CA LYS A 120 32.36 29.22 17.59
C LYS A 120 31.21 28.36 17.06
N GLN A 121 29.97 28.64 17.48
CA GLN A 121 28.78 27.92 17.03
C GLN A 121 28.43 28.21 15.56
N GLN A 122 28.57 29.45 15.10
CA GLN A 122 28.37 29.84 13.69
C GLN A 122 29.46 29.24 12.77
N LYS A 123 30.73 29.21 13.22
CA LYS A 123 31.82 28.53 12.50
C LYS A 123 31.58 27.02 12.43
N SER A 124 31.12 26.40 13.52
CA SER A 124 30.76 24.97 13.56
C SER A 124 29.62 24.62 12.59
N ALA A 125 28.53 25.39 12.60
CA ALA A 125 27.42 25.20 11.66
C ALA A 125 27.86 25.36 10.19
N SER A 126 28.72 26.34 9.91
CA SER A 126 29.28 26.55 8.57
C SER A 126 30.18 25.39 8.13
N ALA A 127 31.01 24.86 9.04
CA ALA A 127 31.86 23.70 8.78
C ALA A 127 31.02 22.42 8.52
N CYS A 128 29.94 22.19 9.29
CA CYS A 128 29.02 21.09 9.04
C CYS A 128 28.33 21.19 7.67
N LEU A 129 27.90 22.39 7.26
CA LEU A 129 27.31 22.63 5.93
C LEU A 129 28.32 22.37 4.79
N LEU A 130 29.57 22.81 4.95
CA LEU A 130 30.64 22.55 3.98
C LEU A 130 30.97 21.05 3.89
N MET A 131 31.11 20.36 5.03
CA MET A 131 31.34 18.91 5.08
C MET A 131 30.19 18.12 4.43
N ALA A 132 28.94 18.53 4.68
CA ALA A 132 27.78 17.94 4.02
C ALA A 132 27.81 18.17 2.50
N ALA A 133 28.13 19.37 2.04
CA ALA A 133 28.24 19.67 0.61
C ALA A 133 29.36 18.86 -0.07
N VAL A 134 30.53 18.73 0.57
CA VAL A 134 31.68 17.93 0.08
C VAL A 134 31.33 16.45 -0.08
N LEU A 135 30.37 15.91 0.68
CA LEU A 135 29.88 14.54 0.51
C LEU A 135 28.70 14.44 -0.49
N ILE A 136 27.74 15.37 -0.42
CA ILE A 136 26.52 15.33 -1.24
C ILE A 136 26.80 15.59 -2.72
N VAL A 137 27.68 16.55 -3.05
CA VAL A 137 28.00 16.91 -4.44
C VAL A 137 28.62 15.76 -5.25
N PRO A 138 29.68 15.06 -4.80
CA PRO A 138 30.21 13.91 -5.54
C PRO A 138 29.21 12.74 -5.60
N ILE A 139 28.43 12.49 -4.55
CA ILE A 139 27.36 11.46 -4.59
C ILE A 139 26.32 11.82 -5.65
N PHE A 140 25.91 13.07 -5.76
CA PHE A 140 24.99 13.55 -6.79
C PHE A 140 25.59 13.45 -8.20
N MET A 141 26.86 13.81 -8.39
CA MET A 141 27.56 13.68 -9.67
C MET A 141 27.72 12.22 -10.10
N ILE A 142 28.02 11.31 -9.16
CA ILE A 142 28.07 9.86 -9.39
C ILE A 142 26.68 9.34 -9.77
N LEU A 143 25.61 9.77 -9.07
CA LEU A 143 24.23 9.42 -9.43
C LEU A 143 23.87 9.90 -10.85
N VAL A 144 24.24 11.13 -11.24
CA VAL A 144 24.03 11.66 -12.60
C VAL A 144 24.83 10.89 -13.66
N LEU A 145 26.08 10.52 -13.37
CA LEU A 145 26.90 9.67 -14.25
C LEU A 145 26.30 8.26 -14.43
N LEU A 146 25.91 7.61 -13.33
CA LEU A 146 25.23 6.31 -13.35
C LEU A 146 23.88 6.38 -14.09
N LEU A 147 23.13 7.49 -13.94
CA LEU A 147 21.87 7.71 -14.64
C LEU A 147 22.08 7.83 -16.16
N ASN A 148 23.04 8.65 -16.57
CA ASN A 148 23.42 8.81 -17.98
C ASN A 148 23.96 7.50 -18.59
N LEU A 149 24.78 6.75 -17.85
CA LEU A 149 25.24 5.42 -18.27
C LEU A 149 24.07 4.44 -18.42
N THR A 150 23.14 4.41 -17.47
CA THR A 150 21.92 3.58 -17.53
C THR A 150 21.04 3.96 -18.72
N ILE A 151 20.87 5.26 -19.01
CA ILE A 151 20.14 5.76 -20.19
C ILE A 151 20.86 5.34 -21.48
N LYS A 152 22.19 5.43 -21.55
CA LYS A 152 22.99 5.01 -22.71
C LYS A 152 22.87 3.50 -22.95
N ILE A 153 22.99 2.68 -21.90
CA ILE A 153 22.82 1.22 -21.99
C ILE A 153 21.39 0.86 -22.42
N ARG A 154 20.36 1.47 -21.82
CA ARG A 154 18.96 1.28 -22.26
C ARG A 154 18.77 1.66 -23.74
N ARG A 155 19.37 2.76 -24.20
CA ARG A 155 19.33 3.19 -25.62
C ARG A 155 19.96 2.16 -26.57
N GLU A 156 21.18 1.70 -26.30
CA GLU A 156 21.86 0.73 -27.15
C GLU A 156 21.15 -0.65 -27.15
N LEU A 157 20.59 -1.08 -26.01
CA LEU A 157 19.73 -2.27 -25.94
C LEU A 157 18.48 -2.11 -26.83
N THR A 158 17.86 -0.93 -26.86
CA THR A 158 16.66 -0.70 -27.69
C THR A 158 16.96 -0.57 -29.19
N LYS A 159 18.16 -0.13 -29.61
CA LYS A 159 18.53 -0.10 -31.04
C LYS A 159 18.55 -1.49 -31.69
N LYS A 160 18.75 -2.55 -30.90
CA LYS A 160 18.90 -3.92 -31.41
C LYS A 160 17.58 -4.61 -31.78
N SER A 161 16.43 -3.98 -31.53
CA SER A 161 15.11 -4.51 -31.89
C SER A 161 14.39 -3.54 -32.83
N SER A 162 14.26 -3.90 -34.10
CA SER A 162 13.88 -2.99 -35.19
C SER A 162 12.38 -2.68 -35.28
N ASN A 163 11.50 -3.34 -34.52
CA ASN A 163 10.07 -3.02 -34.49
C ASN A 163 9.42 -3.22 -33.11
N LEU A 164 9.92 -2.52 -32.09
CA LEU A 164 9.27 -2.44 -30.78
C LEU A 164 7.92 -1.69 -30.87
N PRO A 165 6.92 -1.99 -30.01
CA PRO A 165 5.68 -1.23 -29.94
C PRO A 165 5.92 0.29 -29.72
N PRO A 166 5.02 1.17 -30.21
CA PRO A 166 5.11 2.61 -29.96
C PRO A 166 5.02 2.91 -28.46
N GLY A 167 5.63 4.00 -27.99
CA GLY A 167 5.47 4.43 -26.60
C GLY A 167 6.73 4.99 -25.93
N SER A 168 6.56 5.55 -24.73
CA SER A 168 7.61 6.24 -23.96
C SER A 168 8.01 5.42 -22.74
N TYR A 169 9.30 5.37 -22.41
CA TYR A 169 9.75 4.77 -21.14
C TYR A 169 9.55 5.68 -19.92
N GLY A 170 9.06 6.92 -20.09
CA GLY A 170 8.86 7.87 -19.00
C GLY A 170 10.17 8.36 -18.37
N TRP A 171 10.13 8.63 -17.07
CA TRP A 171 11.27 9.13 -16.30
C TRP A 171 12.36 8.06 -16.13
N PRO A 172 13.64 8.45 -16.01
CA PRO A 172 14.70 7.54 -15.60
C PRO A 172 14.36 6.81 -14.28
N ILE A 173 14.59 5.49 -14.25
CA ILE A 173 14.28 4.57 -13.14
C ILE A 173 12.78 4.42 -12.83
N LEU A 174 12.06 5.50 -12.52
CA LEU A 174 10.64 5.46 -12.12
C LEU A 174 9.68 5.19 -13.29
N GLY A 175 10.09 5.47 -14.51
CA GLY A 175 9.28 5.30 -15.71
C GLY A 175 8.03 6.19 -15.72
N GLU A 176 6.89 5.61 -16.07
CA GLU A 176 5.57 6.25 -15.98
C GLU A 176 4.80 5.79 -14.72
N THR A 177 5.45 5.06 -13.79
CA THR A 177 4.80 4.40 -12.64
C THR A 177 4.00 5.35 -11.75
N MET A 178 4.49 6.58 -11.55
CA MET A 178 3.80 7.57 -10.70
C MET A 178 2.51 8.08 -11.34
N GLU A 179 2.43 8.12 -12.67
CA GLU A 179 1.23 8.54 -13.41
C GLU A 179 0.21 7.40 -13.46
N PHE A 180 0.66 6.17 -13.68
CA PHE A 180 -0.17 4.96 -13.59
C PHE A 180 -0.82 4.80 -12.20
N LEU A 181 -0.05 4.96 -11.13
CA LEU A 181 -0.59 4.95 -9.76
C LEU A 181 -1.43 6.20 -9.45
N GLY A 182 -1.06 7.36 -10.01
CA GLY A 182 -1.82 8.61 -9.89
C GLY A 182 -3.24 8.48 -10.45
N ALA A 183 -3.40 7.92 -11.65
CA ALA A 183 -4.70 7.67 -12.26
C ALA A 183 -5.60 6.75 -11.41
N GLY A 184 -5.02 5.76 -10.74
CA GLY A 184 -5.73 4.94 -9.75
C GLY A 184 -6.15 5.73 -8.49
N LEU A 185 -5.24 6.54 -7.94
CA LEU A 185 -5.53 7.43 -6.80
C LEU A 185 -6.51 8.56 -7.15
N GLU A 186 -6.65 8.94 -8.41
CA GLU A 186 -7.66 9.87 -8.93
C GLU A 186 -9.05 9.24 -9.01
N GLY A 187 -9.15 7.90 -9.15
CA GLY A 187 -10.41 7.17 -9.32
C GLY A 187 -10.67 6.70 -10.75
N THR A 188 -9.72 6.89 -11.67
CA THR A 188 -9.83 6.58 -13.11
C THR A 188 -8.68 5.67 -13.57
N PRO A 189 -8.61 4.40 -13.11
CA PRO A 189 -7.48 3.50 -13.38
C PRO A 189 -7.31 3.14 -14.87
N GLU A 190 -8.33 3.31 -15.70
CA GLU A 190 -8.29 3.12 -17.15
C GLU A 190 -7.61 4.28 -17.90
N LYS A 191 -7.64 5.49 -17.33
CA LYS A 191 -7.20 6.75 -17.95
C LYS A 191 -5.80 6.65 -18.54
N PHE A 192 -4.84 6.16 -17.75
CA PHE A 192 -3.44 5.97 -18.16
C PHE A 192 -3.30 5.17 -19.46
N ILE A 193 -4.11 4.11 -19.61
CA ILE A 193 -4.08 3.18 -20.76
C ILE A 193 -4.82 3.80 -21.94
N LYS A 194 -5.98 4.41 -21.69
CA LYS A 194 -6.80 5.09 -22.69
C LYS A 194 -6.01 6.22 -23.39
N GLU A 195 -5.48 7.15 -22.62
CA GLU A 195 -4.68 8.28 -23.12
C GLU A 195 -3.49 7.81 -23.99
N ARG A 196 -2.90 6.65 -23.65
CA ARG A 196 -1.76 6.07 -24.39
C ARG A 196 -2.19 5.31 -25.64
N SER A 197 -3.27 4.54 -25.60
CA SER A 197 -3.85 3.87 -26.76
C SER A 197 -4.30 4.90 -27.81
N GLU A 198 -4.95 5.98 -27.38
CA GLU A 198 -5.35 7.12 -28.21
C GLU A 198 -4.14 7.87 -28.79
N LYS A 199 -3.18 8.27 -27.94
CA LYS A 199 -1.97 9.03 -28.34
C LYS A 199 -1.11 8.28 -29.35
N TYR A 200 -0.97 6.96 -29.22
CA TYR A 200 -0.18 6.14 -30.14
C TYR A 200 -1.04 5.46 -31.22
N LYS A 201 -2.35 5.70 -31.25
CA LYS A 201 -3.34 5.08 -32.15
C LYS A 201 -3.18 3.56 -32.26
N SER A 202 -2.94 2.91 -31.12
CA SER A 202 -2.53 1.49 -31.07
C SER A 202 -3.03 0.80 -29.81
N GLN A 203 -3.60 -0.39 -29.98
CA GLN A 203 -3.98 -1.30 -28.88
C GLN A 203 -2.77 -2.00 -28.23
N VAL A 204 -1.54 -1.70 -28.67
CA VAL A 204 -0.28 -2.20 -28.09
C VAL A 204 0.71 -1.06 -27.96
N PHE A 205 1.20 -0.80 -26.76
CA PHE A 205 2.23 0.23 -26.52
C PHE A 205 3.25 -0.19 -25.47
N LYS A 206 4.47 0.35 -25.55
CA LYS A 206 5.53 0.16 -24.56
C LYS A 206 5.60 1.30 -23.55
N THR A 207 5.91 0.95 -22.31
CA THR A 207 6.09 1.86 -21.18
C THR A 207 7.22 1.36 -20.27
N SER A 208 7.48 2.05 -19.15
CA SER A 208 8.21 1.48 -18.02
C SER A 208 7.40 1.65 -16.75
N LEU A 209 7.06 0.54 -16.10
CA LEU A 209 6.26 0.49 -14.88
C LEU A 209 6.95 -0.40 -13.85
N MET A 210 6.92 -0.01 -12.58
CA MET A 210 7.57 -0.71 -11.46
C MET A 210 9.09 -0.93 -11.66
N GLY A 211 9.74 -0.06 -12.45
CA GLY A 211 11.18 -0.09 -12.78
C GLY A 211 11.54 -0.89 -14.05
N GLU A 212 10.63 -1.74 -14.52
CA GLU A 212 10.81 -2.69 -15.62
C GLU A 212 10.42 -2.10 -16.98
N PRO A 213 10.99 -2.56 -18.11
CA PRO A 213 10.41 -2.33 -19.44
C PRO A 213 9.15 -3.19 -19.62
N MET A 214 8.07 -2.59 -20.10
CA MET A 214 6.75 -3.24 -20.14
C MET A 214 5.98 -2.94 -21.42
N VAL A 215 5.19 -3.90 -21.91
CA VAL A 215 4.22 -3.71 -23.00
C VAL A 215 2.80 -3.86 -22.47
N VAL A 216 1.94 -2.88 -22.72
CA VAL A 216 0.50 -2.98 -22.42
C VAL A 216 -0.21 -3.53 -23.65
N LEU A 217 -0.99 -4.59 -23.46
CA LEU A 217 -1.84 -5.20 -24.47
C LEU A 217 -3.30 -4.90 -24.12
N CYS A 218 -3.98 -4.19 -25.00
CA CYS A 218 -5.31 -3.62 -24.73
C CYS A 218 -6.44 -4.49 -25.30
N GLY A 219 -7.63 -4.37 -24.71
CA GLY A 219 -8.86 -4.99 -25.18
C GLY A 219 -8.89 -6.53 -25.17
N ALA A 220 -9.98 -7.09 -25.70
CA ALA A 220 -10.22 -8.54 -25.71
C ALA A 220 -9.14 -9.33 -26.49
N ALA A 221 -8.57 -8.74 -27.55
CA ALA A 221 -7.50 -9.34 -28.34
C ALA A 221 -6.19 -9.49 -27.54
N GLY A 222 -5.86 -8.51 -26.69
CA GLY A 222 -4.71 -8.56 -25.79
C GLY A 222 -4.90 -9.61 -24.68
N ASN A 223 -6.07 -9.60 -24.05
CA ASN A 223 -6.48 -10.59 -23.04
C ASN A 223 -6.40 -12.02 -23.59
N LYS A 224 -6.99 -12.28 -24.77
CA LYS A 224 -6.94 -13.58 -25.46
C LYS A 224 -5.51 -14.06 -25.66
N PHE A 225 -4.63 -13.20 -26.19
CA PHE A 225 -3.23 -13.56 -26.44
C PHE A 225 -2.51 -13.96 -25.15
N LEU A 226 -2.61 -13.17 -24.09
CA LEU A 226 -1.92 -13.42 -22.83
C LEU A 226 -2.47 -14.66 -22.09
N PHE A 227 -3.79 -14.86 -22.12
CA PHE A 227 -4.44 -15.95 -21.37
C PHE A 227 -4.28 -17.32 -22.06
N SER A 228 -4.28 -17.38 -23.39
CA SER A 228 -4.07 -18.63 -24.15
C SER A 228 -2.61 -19.10 -24.20
N ASN A 229 -1.65 -18.21 -23.89
CA ASN A 229 -0.20 -18.45 -23.97
C ASN A 229 0.53 -18.45 -22.60
N GLU A 230 -0.21 -18.44 -21.50
CA GLU A 230 0.32 -18.68 -20.14
C GLU A 230 1.05 -20.03 -20.06
N ASN A 231 2.26 -20.00 -19.50
CA ASN A 231 3.23 -21.10 -19.46
C ASN A 231 3.62 -21.66 -20.85
N LYS A 232 3.47 -20.87 -21.92
CA LYS A 232 3.96 -21.18 -23.28
C LYS A 232 4.88 -20.08 -23.81
N LEU A 233 4.32 -18.88 -24.03
CA LEU A 233 5.06 -17.69 -24.48
C LEU A 233 5.26 -16.69 -23.35
N VAL A 234 4.32 -16.66 -22.39
CA VAL A 234 4.35 -15.78 -21.22
C VAL A 234 4.11 -16.56 -19.94
N THR A 235 4.53 -16.05 -18.78
CA THR A 235 4.10 -16.58 -17.47
C THR A 235 3.76 -15.45 -16.50
N VAL A 236 3.11 -15.77 -15.38
CA VAL A 236 2.81 -14.80 -14.31
C VAL A 236 4.07 -14.07 -13.84
N TRP A 237 3.99 -12.75 -13.69
CA TRP A 237 5.03 -11.95 -13.05
C TRP A 237 4.42 -11.08 -11.96
N TRP A 238 5.21 -10.75 -10.95
CA TRP A 238 4.82 -9.82 -9.89
C TRP A 238 5.99 -8.90 -9.50
N PRO A 239 5.69 -7.62 -9.14
CA PRO A 239 6.68 -6.70 -8.59
C PRO A 239 7.45 -7.29 -7.41
N SER A 240 8.69 -6.81 -7.21
CA SER A 240 9.57 -7.28 -6.14
C SER A 240 8.95 -7.13 -4.73
N SER A 241 8.08 -6.14 -4.53
CA SER A 241 7.34 -5.98 -3.27
C SER A 241 6.44 -7.18 -2.95
N VAL A 242 5.61 -7.60 -3.91
CA VAL A 242 4.70 -8.74 -3.78
C VAL A 242 5.49 -10.03 -3.54
N ARG A 243 6.54 -10.26 -4.35
CA ARG A 243 7.38 -11.47 -4.23
C ARG A 243 8.13 -11.56 -2.90
N GLN A 244 8.63 -10.44 -2.37
CA GLN A 244 9.29 -10.43 -1.06
C GLN A 244 8.34 -10.63 0.13
N LEU A 245 7.09 -10.18 0.02
CA LEU A 245 6.12 -10.26 1.12
C LEU A 245 5.38 -11.61 1.13
N LEU A 246 4.76 -11.99 0.02
CA LEU A 246 4.09 -13.29 -0.08
C LEU A 246 5.11 -14.43 0.04
N GLY A 247 6.29 -14.29 -0.57
CA GLY A 247 7.23 -15.40 -0.73
C GLY A 247 6.67 -16.47 -1.68
N HIS A 248 7.27 -17.67 -1.63
CA HIS A 248 6.91 -18.77 -2.52
C HIS A 248 5.50 -19.32 -2.21
N CYS A 249 4.53 -19.05 -3.09
CA CYS A 249 3.12 -19.45 -3.02
C CYS A 249 2.47 -19.53 -4.42
N LEU A 250 1.23 -20.01 -4.50
CA LEU A 250 0.46 -20.19 -5.75
C LEU A 250 0.41 -18.94 -6.65
N ALA A 251 0.35 -17.75 -6.07
CA ALA A 251 0.35 -16.50 -6.82
C ALA A 251 1.69 -16.21 -7.51
N THR A 252 2.81 -16.65 -6.93
CA THR A 252 4.18 -16.38 -7.40
C THR A 252 4.80 -17.52 -8.20
N SER A 253 4.36 -18.77 -8.00
CA SER A 253 4.96 -19.94 -8.64
C SER A 253 4.51 -20.09 -10.11
N SER A 254 5.48 -20.32 -10.99
CA SER A 254 5.34 -20.40 -12.46
C SER A 254 5.41 -21.85 -12.97
N GLY A 255 5.09 -22.08 -14.25
CA GLY A 255 5.26 -23.39 -14.88
C GLY A 255 4.49 -24.51 -14.19
N ASP A 256 5.06 -25.71 -14.18
CA ASP A 256 4.41 -26.93 -13.68
C ASP A 256 4.24 -26.95 -12.16
N GLU A 257 5.19 -26.39 -11.40
CA GLU A 257 5.04 -26.14 -9.96
C GLU A 257 3.80 -25.27 -9.68
N GLY A 258 3.60 -24.22 -10.47
CA GLY A 258 2.39 -23.37 -10.40
C GLY A 258 1.10 -24.13 -10.72
N LYS A 259 1.12 -25.07 -11.69
CA LYS A 259 -0.04 -25.95 -12.01
C LYS A 259 -0.33 -26.92 -10.86
N GLN A 260 0.71 -27.57 -10.35
CA GLN A 260 0.65 -28.58 -9.30
C GLN A 260 0.13 -27.98 -7.98
N MET A 261 0.65 -26.81 -7.60
CA MET A 261 0.17 -26.06 -6.44
C MET A 261 -1.27 -25.57 -6.63
N ARG A 262 -1.67 -25.19 -7.86
CA ARG A 262 -3.08 -24.88 -8.16
C ARG A 262 -3.96 -26.10 -7.95
N LYS A 263 -3.53 -27.29 -8.41
CA LYS A 263 -4.30 -28.54 -8.25
C LYS A 263 -4.52 -28.87 -6.78
N MET A 264 -3.46 -28.86 -5.96
CA MET A 264 -3.57 -29.13 -4.51
C MET A 264 -4.58 -28.21 -3.81
N VAL A 265 -4.57 -26.91 -4.10
CA VAL A 265 -5.55 -25.95 -3.52
C VAL A 265 -6.96 -26.13 -4.12
N SER A 266 -7.08 -26.52 -5.39
CA SER A 266 -8.37 -26.60 -6.09
C SER A 266 -9.38 -27.59 -5.49
N TYR A 267 -8.91 -28.65 -4.84
CA TYR A 267 -9.79 -29.60 -4.13
C TYR A 267 -10.63 -28.93 -3.03
N PHE A 268 -10.09 -27.91 -2.35
CA PHE A 268 -10.77 -27.21 -1.27
C PHE A 268 -11.70 -26.09 -1.75
N VAL A 269 -11.72 -25.79 -3.06
CA VAL A 269 -12.71 -24.89 -3.71
C VAL A 269 -13.53 -25.67 -4.76
N SER A 270 -13.88 -26.91 -4.41
CA SER A 270 -14.72 -27.80 -5.20
C SER A 270 -16.20 -27.69 -4.81
N PRO A 271 -17.15 -28.13 -5.67
CA PRO A 271 -18.58 -28.14 -5.33
C PRO A 271 -18.91 -28.90 -4.04
N ASP A 272 -18.23 -30.03 -3.78
CA ASP A 272 -18.41 -30.81 -2.56
C ASP A 272 -18.01 -30.02 -1.30
N ALA A 273 -16.86 -29.34 -1.34
CA ALA A 273 -16.44 -28.44 -0.27
C ALA A 273 -17.44 -27.29 -0.09
N PHE A 274 -17.91 -26.68 -1.18
CA PHE A 274 -18.86 -25.57 -1.12
C PHE A 274 -20.17 -25.96 -0.41
N THR A 275 -20.78 -27.07 -0.82
CA THR A 275 -22.05 -27.55 -0.24
C THR A 275 -21.89 -28.05 1.20
N ARG A 276 -20.82 -28.80 1.52
CA ARG A 276 -20.63 -29.36 2.88
C ARG A 276 -20.23 -28.34 3.94
N LEU A 277 -19.33 -27.42 3.59
CA LEU A 277 -18.63 -26.58 4.56
C LEU A 277 -18.92 -25.08 4.37
N TYR A 278 -18.82 -24.58 3.15
CA TYR A 278 -18.79 -23.13 2.93
C TYR A 278 -20.15 -22.48 3.14
N ILE A 279 -21.20 -22.92 2.46
CA ILE A 279 -22.48 -22.18 2.43
C ILE A 279 -23.05 -21.98 3.85
N ARG A 280 -23.15 -23.05 4.65
CA ARG A 280 -23.61 -22.99 6.04
C ARG A 280 -22.73 -22.06 6.89
N THR A 281 -21.41 -22.11 6.73
CA THR A 281 -20.47 -21.27 7.50
C THR A 281 -20.58 -19.80 7.09
N MET A 282 -20.66 -19.53 5.78
CA MET A 282 -20.87 -18.19 5.22
C MET A 282 -22.17 -17.57 5.71
N ASP A 283 -23.26 -18.34 5.72
CA ASP A 283 -24.58 -17.86 6.15
C ASP A 283 -24.58 -17.57 7.66
N LEU A 284 -24.11 -18.51 8.48
CA LEU A 284 -23.93 -18.35 9.93
C LEU A 284 -23.08 -17.11 10.28
N VAL A 285 -21.94 -16.93 9.63
CA VAL A 285 -21.04 -15.79 9.86
C VAL A 285 -21.68 -14.48 9.37
N SER A 286 -22.43 -14.50 8.26
CA SER A 286 -23.16 -13.32 7.77
C SER A 286 -24.24 -12.87 8.76
N GLN A 287 -25.02 -13.81 9.29
CA GLN A 287 -26.06 -13.55 10.28
C GLN A 287 -25.47 -13.01 11.59
N GLN A 288 -24.42 -13.66 12.12
CA GLN A 288 -23.76 -13.21 13.35
C GLN A 288 -23.05 -11.86 13.18
N HIS A 289 -22.43 -11.61 12.03
CA HIS A 289 -21.81 -10.33 11.71
C HIS A 289 -22.85 -9.21 11.64
N ILE A 290 -24.00 -9.42 10.99
CA ILE A 290 -25.09 -8.44 10.92
C ILE A 290 -25.66 -8.16 12.31
N LYS A 291 -25.91 -9.20 13.11
CA LYS A 291 -26.34 -9.06 14.51
C LYS A 291 -25.35 -8.26 15.37
N THR A 292 -24.05 -8.41 15.14
CA THR A 292 -22.99 -7.78 15.96
C THR A 292 -22.66 -6.35 15.52
N HIS A 293 -22.65 -6.08 14.21
CA HIS A 293 -22.11 -4.83 13.67
C HIS A 293 -23.17 -3.87 13.09
N TRP A 294 -24.42 -4.30 12.91
CA TRP A 294 -25.47 -3.54 12.19
C TRP A 294 -26.75 -3.36 13.01
N GLN A 295 -27.20 -4.40 13.71
CA GLN A 295 -28.43 -4.34 14.50
C GLN A 295 -28.35 -3.24 15.58
N GLY A 296 -29.41 -2.44 15.69
CA GLY A 296 -29.48 -1.32 16.65
C GLY A 296 -28.66 -0.08 16.26
N LYS A 297 -28.22 0.06 14.99
CA LYS A 297 -27.50 1.24 14.49
C LYS A 297 -28.26 1.93 13.37
N GLU A 298 -28.27 3.26 13.42
CA GLU A 298 -28.79 4.11 12.34
C GLU A 298 -27.77 4.33 11.21
N GLU A 299 -26.46 4.27 11.50
CA GLU A 299 -25.39 4.41 10.50
C GLU A 299 -24.37 3.27 10.59
N VAL A 300 -23.92 2.79 9.43
CA VAL A 300 -22.78 1.86 9.29
C VAL A 300 -21.85 2.36 8.18
N LYS A 301 -20.53 2.36 8.43
CA LYS A 301 -19.52 2.47 7.37
C LYS A 301 -19.31 1.10 6.74
N ILE A 302 -19.71 0.94 5.48
CA ILE A 302 -19.72 -0.37 4.79
C ILE A 302 -18.31 -0.94 4.67
N SER A 303 -17.36 -0.18 4.11
CA SER A 303 -16.05 -0.76 3.72
C SER A 303 -15.25 -1.31 4.91
N PRO A 304 -15.13 -0.61 6.06
CA PRO A 304 -14.50 -1.17 7.27
C PRO A 304 -15.24 -2.40 7.81
N THR A 305 -16.58 -2.35 7.82
CA THR A 305 -17.44 -3.41 8.38
C THR A 305 -17.35 -4.70 7.56
N THR A 306 -17.44 -4.59 6.23
CA THR A 306 -17.30 -5.72 5.31
C THR A 306 -15.87 -6.30 5.30
N LYS A 307 -14.83 -5.50 5.56
CA LYS A 307 -13.45 -6.01 5.74
C LYS A 307 -13.30 -6.86 7.01
N LEU A 308 -14.01 -6.53 8.10
CA LEU A 308 -14.08 -7.40 9.27
C LEU A 308 -14.76 -8.73 8.94
N TYR A 309 -15.94 -8.70 8.31
CA TYR A 309 -16.69 -9.89 7.88
C TYR A 309 -15.86 -10.85 7.02
N THR A 310 -15.32 -10.36 5.89
CA THR A 310 -14.59 -11.19 4.92
C THR A 310 -13.28 -11.73 5.48
N PHE A 311 -12.60 -10.99 6.37
CA PHE A 311 -11.40 -11.49 7.04
C PHE A 311 -11.70 -12.54 8.12
N GLU A 312 -12.75 -12.36 8.93
CA GLU A 312 -13.21 -13.37 9.88
C GLU A 312 -13.62 -14.65 9.15
N LEU A 313 -14.43 -14.53 8.09
CA LEU A 313 -14.89 -15.64 7.29
C LEU A 313 -13.74 -16.43 6.67
N ALA A 314 -12.73 -15.74 6.12
CA ALA A 314 -11.52 -16.38 5.61
C ALA A 314 -10.69 -17.06 6.72
N CYS A 315 -10.63 -16.49 7.94
CA CYS A 315 -9.97 -17.13 9.08
C CYS A 315 -10.69 -18.42 9.53
N ARG A 316 -12.02 -18.41 9.58
CA ARG A 316 -12.85 -19.58 9.90
C ARG A 316 -12.73 -20.67 8.84
N LEU A 317 -12.90 -20.34 7.55
CA LEU A 317 -12.90 -21.33 6.47
C LEU A 317 -11.51 -21.89 6.11
N PHE A 318 -10.43 -21.14 6.33
CA PHE A 318 -9.09 -21.59 5.97
C PHE A 318 -8.28 -22.18 7.15
N MET A 319 -8.67 -21.89 8.40
CA MET A 319 -7.91 -22.28 9.60
C MET A 319 -8.77 -22.71 10.81
N SER A 320 -10.10 -22.81 10.67
CA SER A 320 -11.07 -23.02 11.77
C SER A 320 -10.82 -22.09 12.97
N LEU A 321 -10.37 -20.86 12.69
CA LEU A 321 -10.04 -19.89 13.72
C LEU A 321 -11.28 -19.08 14.09
N GLU A 322 -11.74 -19.23 15.33
CA GLU A 322 -12.93 -18.53 15.86
C GLU A 322 -12.61 -17.51 16.97
N ASP A 323 -11.40 -17.55 17.54
CA ASP A 323 -10.98 -16.65 18.60
C ASP A 323 -10.85 -15.20 18.12
N GLN A 324 -11.66 -14.32 18.71
CA GLN A 324 -11.83 -12.95 18.24
C GLN A 324 -10.61 -12.06 18.55
N GLU A 325 -9.85 -12.30 19.62
CA GLU A 325 -8.60 -11.56 19.86
C GLU A 325 -7.57 -11.92 18.79
N GLN A 326 -7.37 -13.21 18.52
CA GLN A 326 -6.42 -13.71 17.53
C GLN A 326 -6.79 -13.25 16.11
N ILE A 327 -8.08 -13.26 15.74
CA ILE A 327 -8.57 -12.72 14.47
C ILE A 327 -8.29 -11.21 14.39
N SER A 328 -8.71 -10.42 15.38
CA SER A 328 -8.52 -8.95 15.40
C SER A 328 -7.04 -8.54 15.32
N LYS A 329 -6.19 -9.26 16.05
CA LYS A 329 -4.73 -9.09 16.06
C LYS A 329 -4.10 -9.42 14.71
N LEU A 330 -4.55 -10.49 14.06
CA LEU A 330 -4.10 -10.87 12.72
C LEU A 330 -4.60 -9.84 11.68
N ALA A 331 -5.86 -9.40 11.76
CA ALA A 331 -6.46 -8.38 10.89
C ALA A 331 -5.72 -7.03 10.96
N THR A 332 -5.31 -6.64 12.17
CA THR A 332 -4.54 -5.40 12.41
C THR A 332 -3.19 -5.44 11.69
N LEU A 333 -2.46 -6.56 11.77
CA LEU A 333 -1.23 -6.76 11.00
C LEU A 333 -1.52 -6.86 9.49
N PHE A 334 -2.63 -7.49 9.10
CA PHE A 334 -3.03 -7.66 7.70
C PHE A 334 -3.24 -6.31 7.01
N ASN A 335 -3.92 -5.37 7.66
CA ASN A 335 -4.12 -4.01 7.18
C ASN A 335 -2.81 -3.22 6.97
N VAL A 336 -1.74 -3.54 7.72
CA VAL A 336 -0.40 -2.96 7.50
C VAL A 336 0.31 -3.64 6.31
N PHE A 337 0.13 -4.95 6.14
CA PHE A 337 0.65 -5.72 5.00
C PHE A 337 0.01 -5.28 3.67
N LEU A 338 -1.32 -5.19 3.59
CA LEU A 338 -2.07 -4.73 2.42
C LEU A 338 -1.53 -3.39 1.91
N LYS A 339 -1.36 -2.43 2.83
CA LYS A 339 -0.85 -1.08 2.53
C LYS A 339 0.61 -1.04 2.03
N GLY A 340 1.35 -2.15 1.98
CA GLY A 340 2.68 -2.19 1.34
C GLY A 340 2.85 -3.21 0.22
N ILE A 341 1.84 -4.03 -0.10
CA ILE A 341 2.00 -5.13 -1.07
C ILE A 341 2.27 -4.62 -2.50
N ILE A 342 1.54 -3.60 -2.95
CA ILE A 342 1.82 -2.82 -4.17
C ILE A 342 2.46 -1.50 -3.75
N SER A 343 3.78 -1.49 -3.55
CA SER A 343 4.54 -0.27 -3.25
C SER A 343 5.99 -0.38 -3.73
N VAL A 344 6.68 0.75 -3.85
CA VAL A 344 8.12 0.74 -4.21
C VAL A 344 8.90 0.00 -3.11
N PRO A 345 9.71 -1.03 -3.42
CA PRO A 345 10.24 -1.99 -2.43
C PRO A 345 11.44 -1.45 -1.61
N VAL A 346 11.38 -0.20 -1.16
CA VAL A 346 12.41 0.46 -0.35
C VAL A 346 12.26 0.02 1.11
N ASN A 347 13.16 -0.85 1.58
CA ASN A 347 13.17 -1.40 2.93
C ASN A 347 13.79 -0.45 3.97
N PHE A 348 13.32 0.79 4.03
CA PHE A 348 13.82 1.83 4.93
C PHE A 348 12.75 2.23 5.97
N PRO A 349 13.11 2.52 7.24
CA PRO A 349 12.16 2.95 8.26
C PRO A 349 11.22 4.08 7.81
N GLY A 350 9.95 4.00 8.21
CA GLY A 350 8.90 4.93 7.81
C GLY A 350 8.14 4.55 6.52
N THR A 351 8.78 3.86 5.55
CA THR A 351 8.12 3.51 4.28
C THR A 351 6.96 2.52 4.44
N ARG A 352 6.03 2.53 3.47
CA ARG A 352 4.95 1.54 3.34
C ARG A 352 5.50 0.11 3.31
N PHE A 353 6.53 -0.13 2.50
CA PHE A 353 7.14 -1.45 2.33
C PHE A 353 7.84 -1.97 3.59
N TYR A 354 8.60 -1.15 4.31
CA TYR A 354 9.26 -1.55 5.57
C TYR A 354 8.23 -1.98 6.63
N LYS A 355 7.14 -1.20 6.78
CA LYS A 355 6.05 -1.52 7.71
C LYS A 355 5.36 -2.83 7.34
N ALA A 356 5.01 -3.01 6.06
CA ALA A 356 4.42 -4.24 5.56
C ALA A 356 5.36 -5.45 5.75
N LYS A 357 6.66 -5.32 5.48
CA LYS A 357 7.64 -6.42 5.65
C LYS A 357 7.72 -6.90 7.10
N ARG A 358 7.69 -5.99 8.08
CA ARG A 358 7.61 -6.35 9.50
C ARG A 358 6.27 -6.98 9.87
N ALA A 359 5.15 -6.47 9.35
CA ALA A 359 3.82 -7.06 9.58
C ALA A 359 3.72 -8.48 9.00
N THR A 360 4.22 -8.70 7.78
CA THR A 360 4.33 -10.02 7.14
C THR A 360 5.15 -10.99 7.98
N SER A 361 6.29 -10.59 8.54
CA SER A 361 7.06 -11.46 9.45
C SER A 361 6.26 -11.84 10.70
N ALA A 362 5.53 -10.89 11.31
CA ALA A 362 4.68 -11.17 12.46
C ALA A 362 3.52 -12.13 12.11
N ILE A 363 2.84 -11.91 10.97
CA ILE A 363 1.78 -12.79 10.46
C ILE A 363 2.33 -14.20 10.22
N LYS A 364 3.45 -14.35 9.50
CA LYS A 364 4.03 -15.67 9.22
C LYS A 364 4.43 -16.40 10.50
N ASN A 365 4.93 -15.70 11.51
CA ASN A 365 5.24 -16.29 12.83
C ASN A 365 3.97 -16.74 13.59
N GLN A 366 2.82 -16.08 13.41
CA GLN A 366 1.54 -16.55 13.94
C GLN A 366 1.02 -17.76 13.16
N LEU A 367 1.00 -17.69 11.82
CA LEU A 367 0.56 -18.79 10.95
C LEU A 367 1.39 -20.07 11.18
N GLN A 368 2.71 -19.97 11.40
CA GLN A 368 3.56 -21.10 11.77
C GLN A 368 3.11 -21.81 13.05
N LYS A 369 2.61 -21.07 14.06
CA LYS A 369 2.07 -21.68 15.28
C LYS A 369 0.79 -22.45 14.98
N ILE A 370 -0.14 -21.84 14.24
CA ILE A 370 -1.42 -22.47 13.84
C ILE A 370 -1.16 -23.74 13.02
N VAL A 371 -0.22 -23.71 12.06
CA VAL A 371 0.17 -24.86 11.24
C VAL A 371 0.72 -26.01 12.10
N ARG A 372 1.55 -25.72 13.09
CA ARG A 372 2.12 -26.74 14.00
C ARG A 372 1.07 -27.30 14.97
N GLN A 373 0.23 -26.43 15.53
CA GLN A 373 -0.91 -26.84 16.36
C GLN A 373 -1.85 -27.75 15.58
N ARG A 374 -2.16 -27.43 14.32
CA ARG A 374 -3.03 -28.26 13.50
C ARG A 374 -2.38 -29.58 13.08
N ARG A 375 -1.07 -29.61 12.79
CA ARG A 375 -0.35 -30.87 12.55
C ARG A 375 -0.44 -31.80 13.76
N ALA A 376 -0.14 -31.30 14.96
CA ALA A 376 -0.24 -32.08 16.19
C ALA A 376 -1.68 -32.58 16.46
N ALA A 377 -2.70 -31.76 16.19
CA ALA A 377 -4.10 -32.17 16.32
C ALA A 377 -4.51 -33.27 15.31
N LEU A 378 -3.97 -33.25 14.08
CA LEU A 378 -4.20 -34.29 13.09
C LEU A 378 -3.52 -35.61 13.49
N GLU A 379 -2.29 -35.54 14.00
CA GLU A 379 -1.54 -36.68 14.56
C GLU A 379 -2.27 -37.30 15.76
N GLN A 380 -2.84 -36.46 16.63
CA GLN A 380 -3.66 -36.85 17.79
C GLN A 380 -5.11 -37.24 17.44
N ARG A 381 -5.52 -37.13 16.17
CA ARG A 381 -6.90 -37.35 15.68
C ARG A 381 -7.98 -36.47 16.35
N THR A 382 -7.59 -35.36 16.98
CA THR A 382 -8.51 -34.32 17.48
C THR A 382 -8.91 -33.33 16.38
N ALA A 383 -8.26 -33.40 15.22
CA ALA A 383 -8.58 -32.70 13.98
C ALA A 383 -8.79 -33.70 12.84
N ILE A 384 -9.63 -33.34 11.85
CA ILE A 384 -9.86 -34.14 10.63
C ILE A 384 -9.28 -33.46 9.37
N PRO A 385 -8.86 -34.24 8.35
CA PRO A 385 -8.36 -33.71 7.06
C PRO A 385 -9.23 -32.66 6.36
N SER A 386 -10.56 -32.77 6.47
CA SER A 386 -11.53 -32.04 5.64
C SER A 386 -12.17 -30.82 6.30
N GLN A 387 -11.81 -30.47 7.55
CA GLN A 387 -12.47 -29.38 8.28
C GLN A 387 -12.15 -27.97 7.76
N ASP A 388 -10.96 -27.77 7.19
CA ASP A 388 -10.51 -26.51 6.61
C ASP A 388 -9.36 -26.70 5.60
N LEU A 389 -8.98 -25.60 4.95
CA LEU A 389 -7.90 -25.56 3.97
C LEU A 389 -6.55 -25.97 4.56
N LEU A 390 -6.26 -25.56 5.80
CA LEU A 390 -4.98 -25.85 6.46
C LEU A 390 -4.80 -27.35 6.72
N SER A 391 -5.85 -28.02 7.21
CA SER A 391 -5.86 -29.47 7.39
C SER A 391 -5.69 -30.20 6.07
N HIS A 392 -6.37 -29.77 5.00
CA HIS A 392 -6.20 -30.33 3.67
C HIS A 392 -4.75 -30.16 3.15
N LEU A 393 -4.20 -28.95 3.22
CA LEU A 393 -2.82 -28.67 2.76
C LEU A 393 -1.72 -29.35 3.59
N LEU A 394 -2.03 -29.81 4.81
CA LEU A 394 -1.12 -30.59 5.65
C LEU A 394 -1.07 -32.08 5.28
N VAL A 395 -2.10 -32.62 4.62
CA VAL A 395 -2.24 -34.08 4.37
C VAL A 395 -2.50 -34.46 2.91
N ALA A 396 -2.71 -33.50 2.02
CA ALA A 396 -2.78 -33.73 0.58
C ALA A 396 -1.37 -33.72 -0.05
N PRO A 397 -0.86 -34.85 -0.57
CA PRO A 397 0.33 -34.86 -1.40
C PRO A 397 0.04 -34.33 -2.82
N ASP A 398 1.10 -34.04 -3.55
CA ASP A 398 1.04 -33.85 -5.00
C ASP A 398 0.90 -35.19 -5.77
N GLU A 399 0.83 -35.11 -7.10
CA GLU A 399 0.69 -36.26 -8.00
C GLU A 399 1.86 -37.27 -7.92
N ASN A 400 2.99 -36.88 -7.33
CA ASN A 400 4.18 -37.72 -7.13
C ASN A 400 4.31 -38.21 -5.67
N GLY A 401 3.27 -38.02 -4.84
CA GLY A 401 3.28 -38.41 -3.42
C GLY A 401 4.03 -37.43 -2.50
N LYS A 402 4.44 -36.25 -2.99
CA LYS A 402 5.24 -35.28 -2.22
C LYS A 402 4.35 -34.24 -1.55
N PHE A 403 4.55 -34.04 -0.25
CA PHE A 403 3.78 -33.07 0.55
C PHE A 403 4.33 -31.65 0.45
N MET A 404 3.46 -30.66 0.68
CA MET A 404 3.84 -29.25 0.73
C MET A 404 4.65 -28.94 2.00
N SER A 405 5.77 -28.22 1.87
CA SER A 405 6.60 -27.87 3.02
C SER A 405 5.96 -26.76 3.87
N GLU A 406 6.20 -26.80 5.20
CA GLU A 406 5.62 -25.86 6.16
C GLU A 406 5.78 -24.36 5.77
N PRO A 407 6.93 -23.87 5.26
CA PRO A 407 7.05 -22.50 4.80
C PRO A 407 6.14 -22.17 3.60
N VAL A 408 5.90 -23.13 2.71
CA VAL A 408 5.03 -22.95 1.53
C VAL A 408 3.55 -23.04 1.91
N ILE A 409 3.17 -23.89 2.87
CA ILE A 409 1.83 -23.87 3.48
C ILE A 409 1.56 -22.48 4.09
N VAL A 410 2.48 -21.97 4.92
CA VAL A 410 2.37 -20.64 5.56
C VAL A 410 2.23 -19.52 4.53
N ASN A 411 3.02 -19.53 3.46
CA ASN A 411 2.92 -18.53 2.39
C ASN A 411 1.59 -18.65 1.62
N ASN A 412 1.09 -19.86 1.38
CA ASN A 412 -0.20 -20.07 0.72
C ASN A 412 -1.39 -19.63 1.59
N ILE A 413 -1.39 -19.92 2.89
CA ILE A 413 -2.44 -19.43 3.80
C ILE A 413 -2.43 -17.89 3.86
N LEU A 414 -1.26 -17.24 3.96
CA LEU A 414 -1.15 -15.77 3.86
C LEU A 414 -1.74 -15.22 2.54
N MET A 415 -1.42 -15.87 1.42
CA MET A 415 -1.86 -15.44 0.08
C MET A 415 -3.35 -15.72 -0.17
N LEU A 416 -3.92 -16.77 0.42
CA LEU A 416 -5.35 -17.09 0.31
C LEU A 416 -6.20 -16.23 1.25
N LEU A 417 -5.72 -15.92 2.46
CA LEU A 417 -6.29 -14.87 3.31
C LEU A 417 -6.30 -13.52 2.58
N PHE A 418 -5.25 -13.19 1.80
CA PHE A 418 -5.19 -11.97 1.00
C PHE A 418 -6.23 -11.96 -0.11
N ALA A 419 -6.29 -13.04 -0.89
CA ALA A 419 -7.21 -13.15 -2.02
C ALA A 419 -8.69 -13.13 -1.58
N GLY A 420 -9.04 -13.89 -0.54
CA GLY A 420 -10.43 -14.01 -0.04
C GLY A 420 -10.92 -12.74 0.64
N HIS A 421 -10.13 -12.11 1.52
CA HIS A 421 -10.54 -10.90 2.22
C HIS A 421 -10.68 -9.70 1.26
N ASP A 422 -9.57 -9.23 0.70
CA ASP A 422 -9.53 -7.84 0.19
C ASP A 422 -10.39 -7.69 -1.07
N THR A 423 -10.40 -8.70 -1.96
CA THR A 423 -11.18 -8.65 -3.22
C THR A 423 -12.69 -8.76 -3.00
N SER A 424 -13.16 -9.70 -2.17
CA SER A 424 -14.58 -9.83 -1.84
C SER A 424 -15.09 -8.63 -1.05
N SER A 425 -14.28 -8.08 -0.13
CA SER A 425 -14.66 -6.90 0.65
C SER A 425 -14.96 -5.68 -0.24
N VAL A 426 -14.15 -5.50 -1.28
CA VAL A 426 -14.30 -4.45 -2.28
C VAL A 426 -15.51 -4.73 -3.17
N ALA A 427 -15.71 -5.97 -3.64
CA ALA A 427 -16.86 -6.34 -4.46
C ALA A 427 -18.20 -6.09 -3.73
N ILE A 428 -18.32 -6.50 -2.47
CA ILE A 428 -19.50 -6.23 -1.63
C ILE A 428 -19.66 -4.72 -1.37
N THR A 429 -18.58 -3.99 -1.07
CA THR A 429 -18.65 -2.53 -0.87
C THR A 429 -19.16 -1.81 -2.12
N MET A 430 -18.66 -2.16 -3.30
CA MET A 430 -19.10 -1.59 -4.58
C MET A 430 -20.53 -2.00 -4.92
N LEU A 431 -20.94 -3.23 -4.61
CA LEU A 431 -22.32 -3.70 -4.80
C LEU A 431 -23.30 -2.88 -3.97
N MET A 432 -23.01 -2.69 -2.68
CA MET A 432 -23.86 -1.88 -1.80
C MET A 432 -23.90 -0.40 -2.23
N LYS A 433 -22.80 0.16 -2.74
CA LYS A 433 -22.81 1.52 -3.34
C LYS A 433 -23.78 1.60 -4.52
N ASN A 434 -23.65 0.70 -5.50
CA ASN A 434 -24.48 0.74 -6.71
C ASN A 434 -25.97 0.50 -6.38
N LEU A 435 -26.28 -0.49 -5.53
CA LEU A 435 -27.65 -0.77 -5.10
C LEU A 435 -28.31 0.41 -4.37
N ALA A 436 -27.54 1.21 -3.61
CA ALA A 436 -28.05 2.42 -2.96
C ALA A 436 -28.39 3.56 -3.93
N GLN A 437 -27.92 3.49 -5.18
CA GLN A 437 -28.12 4.51 -6.22
C GLN A 437 -29.06 4.04 -7.34
N LEU A 438 -29.49 2.77 -7.32
CA LEU A 438 -30.24 2.12 -8.40
C LEU A 438 -31.50 1.42 -7.82
N PRO A 439 -32.53 2.18 -7.43
CA PRO A 439 -33.68 1.65 -6.67
C PRO A 439 -34.43 0.54 -7.42
N ASP A 440 -34.65 0.66 -8.73
CA ASP A 440 -35.35 -0.37 -9.52
C ASP A 440 -34.60 -1.71 -9.57
N ILE A 441 -33.27 -1.67 -9.45
CA ILE A 441 -32.41 -2.85 -9.38
C ILE A 441 -32.41 -3.40 -7.95
N TYR A 442 -32.39 -2.52 -6.94
CA TYR A 442 -32.58 -2.90 -5.54
C TYR A 442 -33.90 -3.64 -5.32
N GLU A 443 -35.05 -3.16 -5.84
CA GLU A 443 -36.34 -3.86 -5.68
C GLU A 443 -36.35 -5.24 -6.36
N LYS A 444 -35.73 -5.38 -7.53
CA LYS A 444 -35.62 -6.66 -8.24
C LYS A 444 -34.76 -7.67 -7.47
N VAL A 445 -33.63 -7.22 -6.92
CA VAL A 445 -32.77 -8.04 -6.05
C VAL A 445 -33.52 -8.41 -4.75
N LEU A 446 -34.14 -7.45 -4.07
CA LEU A 446 -34.89 -7.70 -2.84
C LEU A 446 -36.03 -8.71 -3.06
N ARG A 447 -36.73 -8.62 -4.21
CA ARG A 447 -37.76 -9.59 -4.59
C ARG A 447 -37.20 -11.00 -4.76
N GLU A 448 -36.15 -11.18 -5.57
CA GLU A 448 -35.50 -12.49 -5.76
C GLU A 448 -35.05 -13.10 -4.42
N GLN A 449 -34.44 -12.28 -3.54
CA GLN A 449 -33.97 -12.75 -2.24
C GLN A 449 -35.12 -13.07 -1.26
N ASN A 450 -36.26 -12.38 -1.36
CA ASN A 450 -37.46 -12.69 -0.59
C ASN A 450 -38.18 -13.95 -1.10
N GLU A 451 -38.28 -14.15 -2.42
CA GLU A 451 -38.86 -15.36 -3.03
C GLU A 451 -38.09 -16.62 -2.58
N ILE A 452 -36.75 -16.55 -2.57
CA ILE A 452 -35.89 -17.62 -2.02
C ILE A 452 -36.20 -17.85 -0.55
N ALA A 453 -36.29 -16.79 0.25
CA ALA A 453 -36.52 -16.90 1.69
C ALA A 453 -37.90 -17.45 2.07
N SER A 454 -38.94 -17.11 1.30
CA SER A 454 -40.30 -17.66 1.48
C SER A 454 -40.40 -19.14 1.09
N SER A 455 -39.38 -19.71 0.44
CA SER A 455 -39.28 -21.13 0.12
C SER A 455 -38.55 -21.98 1.18
N LYS A 456 -38.21 -21.40 2.36
CA LYS A 456 -37.38 -22.02 3.39
C LYS A 456 -38.05 -22.03 4.76
N GLU A 457 -37.67 -22.98 5.62
CA GLU A 457 -38.14 -23.06 7.00
C GLU A 457 -37.47 -22.03 7.93
N ALA A 458 -38.12 -21.74 9.07
CA ALA A 458 -37.63 -20.75 10.02
C ALA A 458 -36.33 -21.22 10.71
N GLY A 459 -35.22 -20.57 10.38
CA GLY A 459 -33.88 -20.93 10.87
C GLY A 459 -33.10 -21.90 9.97
N GLU A 460 -33.66 -22.27 8.81
CA GLU A 460 -32.98 -23.09 7.81
C GLU A 460 -31.89 -22.29 7.08
N PHE A 461 -30.65 -22.77 7.12
CA PHE A 461 -29.55 -22.17 6.36
C PHE A 461 -29.75 -22.31 4.85
N LEU A 462 -29.22 -21.36 4.08
CA LEU A 462 -29.13 -21.44 2.61
C LEU A 462 -28.47 -22.76 2.17
N GLN A 463 -28.96 -23.33 1.07
CA GLN A 463 -28.38 -24.50 0.41
C GLN A 463 -27.83 -24.12 -0.98
N TRP A 464 -27.13 -25.05 -1.65
CA TRP A 464 -26.54 -24.81 -2.97
C TRP A 464 -27.60 -24.41 -4.02
N GLU A 465 -28.76 -25.04 -3.93
CA GLU A 465 -29.94 -24.84 -4.76
C GLU A 465 -30.49 -23.42 -4.61
N ASP A 466 -30.39 -22.83 -3.41
CA ASP A 466 -30.79 -21.44 -3.18
C ASP A 466 -29.86 -20.47 -3.90
N ILE A 467 -28.55 -20.71 -3.90
CA ILE A 467 -27.60 -19.88 -4.63
C ILE A 467 -27.78 -20.00 -6.16
N GLN A 468 -28.28 -21.14 -6.64
CA GLN A 468 -28.65 -21.32 -8.05
C GLN A 468 -29.93 -20.57 -8.47
N LYS A 469 -30.78 -20.17 -7.51
CA LYS A 469 -31.93 -19.27 -7.73
C LYS A 469 -31.51 -17.80 -7.87
N MET A 470 -30.40 -17.38 -7.25
CA MET A 470 -29.89 -15.98 -7.19
C MET A 470 -29.27 -15.46 -8.51
N ARG A 471 -29.99 -15.59 -9.62
CA ARG A 471 -29.49 -15.33 -10.98
C ARG A 471 -29.40 -13.84 -11.28
N TYR A 472 -30.45 -13.08 -10.99
CA TYR A 472 -30.46 -11.63 -11.19
C TYR A 472 -29.46 -10.95 -10.25
N SER A 473 -29.41 -11.33 -8.97
CA SER A 473 -28.36 -10.88 -8.05
C SER A 473 -26.95 -11.10 -8.60
N TRP A 474 -26.68 -12.28 -9.19
CA TRP A 474 -25.35 -12.55 -9.76
C TRP A 474 -25.05 -11.70 -11.00
N ASN A 475 -26.06 -11.40 -11.82
CA ASN A 475 -25.91 -10.48 -12.97
C ASN A 475 -25.63 -9.05 -12.50
N VAL A 476 -26.29 -8.57 -11.44
CA VAL A 476 -25.99 -7.27 -10.80
C VAL A 476 -24.55 -7.25 -10.26
N VAL A 477 -24.10 -8.32 -9.59
CA VAL A 477 -22.71 -8.46 -9.11
C VAL A 477 -21.72 -8.46 -10.27
N CYS A 478 -22.06 -9.07 -11.41
CA CYS A 478 -21.21 -9.04 -12.60
C CYS A 478 -21.10 -7.63 -13.21
N GLU A 479 -22.18 -6.85 -13.24
CA GLU A 479 -22.15 -5.47 -13.74
C GLU A 479 -21.36 -4.53 -12.81
N VAL A 480 -21.49 -4.71 -11.49
CA VAL A 480 -20.62 -4.07 -10.50
C VAL A 480 -19.14 -4.42 -10.74
N ALA A 481 -18.83 -5.69 -11.03
CA ALA A 481 -17.47 -6.14 -11.33
C ALA A 481 -16.98 -5.72 -12.73
N ARG A 482 -17.87 -5.38 -13.67
CA ARG A 482 -17.54 -4.72 -14.94
C ARG A 482 -17.08 -3.29 -14.68
N ILE A 483 -17.92 -2.50 -14.01
CA ILE A 483 -17.71 -1.05 -13.79
C ILE A 483 -16.56 -0.77 -12.80
N SER A 484 -16.50 -1.53 -11.70
CA SER A 484 -15.56 -1.37 -10.58
C SER A 484 -14.86 -2.70 -10.23
N PRO A 485 -14.02 -3.26 -11.14
CA PRO A 485 -13.33 -4.52 -10.88
C PRO A 485 -12.38 -4.39 -9.67
N PRO A 486 -12.41 -5.31 -8.68
CA PRO A 486 -11.50 -5.27 -7.53
C PRO A 486 -10.02 -5.31 -7.94
N ILE A 487 -9.69 -6.04 -9.00
CA ILE A 487 -8.35 -6.11 -9.60
C ILE A 487 -8.41 -5.45 -10.99
N ILE A 488 -7.73 -4.29 -11.13
CA ILE A 488 -7.71 -3.47 -12.36
C ILE A 488 -6.90 -4.06 -13.53
N GLY A 489 -6.12 -5.12 -13.28
CA GLY A 489 -5.27 -5.79 -14.26
C GLY A 489 -4.15 -6.60 -13.59
N ALA A 490 -3.37 -7.35 -14.37
CA ALA A 490 -2.25 -8.14 -13.84
C ALA A 490 -1.09 -8.29 -14.83
N PHE A 491 0.09 -8.60 -14.30
CA PHE A 491 1.35 -8.63 -15.07
C PHE A 491 1.72 -10.03 -15.58
N ARG A 492 2.60 -10.05 -16.58
CA ARG A 492 3.23 -11.22 -17.19
C ARG A 492 4.70 -10.93 -17.53
N GLU A 493 5.45 -11.96 -17.85
CA GLU A 493 6.81 -11.89 -18.40
C GLU A 493 6.93 -12.76 -19.66
N ALA A 494 7.62 -12.26 -20.68
CA ALA A 494 7.91 -12.99 -21.93
C ALA A 494 8.98 -14.07 -21.70
N LEU A 495 8.63 -15.34 -21.94
CA LEU A 495 9.55 -16.49 -21.83
C LEU A 495 10.48 -16.63 -23.05
N VAL A 496 10.03 -16.09 -24.18
CA VAL A 496 10.65 -16.09 -25.51
C VAL A 496 10.44 -14.72 -26.16
N ASP A 497 11.12 -14.45 -27.27
CA ASP A 497 10.77 -13.30 -28.11
C ASP A 497 9.42 -13.54 -28.78
N ILE A 498 8.55 -12.53 -28.77
CA ILE A 498 7.14 -12.63 -29.20
C ILE A 498 6.90 -11.66 -30.36
N SER A 499 6.27 -12.14 -31.43
CA SER A 499 5.66 -11.29 -32.46
C SER A 499 4.16 -11.13 -32.17
N TYR A 500 3.70 -9.89 -31.98
CA TYR A 500 2.29 -9.59 -31.69
C TYR A 500 1.87 -8.24 -32.29
N ALA A 501 0.72 -8.22 -32.99
CA ALA A 501 0.20 -7.05 -33.71
C ALA A 501 1.24 -6.38 -34.65
N GLY A 502 2.10 -7.19 -35.29
CA GLY A 502 3.21 -6.75 -36.14
C GLY A 502 4.49 -6.34 -35.40
N TYR A 503 4.41 -6.06 -34.09
CA TYR A 503 5.54 -5.67 -33.25
C TYR A 503 6.29 -6.86 -32.66
N HIS A 504 7.57 -6.65 -32.38
CA HIS A 504 8.43 -7.56 -31.64
C HIS A 504 8.49 -7.16 -30.16
N ILE A 505 8.26 -8.12 -29.25
CA ILE A 505 8.34 -7.98 -27.81
C ILE A 505 9.47 -8.90 -27.31
N PRO A 506 10.62 -8.36 -26.85
CA PRO A 506 11.75 -9.19 -26.48
C PRO A 506 11.52 -10.05 -25.23
N LYS A 507 12.21 -11.18 -25.15
CA LYS A 507 12.29 -12.06 -23.98
C LYS A 507 12.63 -11.29 -22.70
N GLY A 508 12.02 -11.67 -21.59
CA GLY A 508 12.21 -11.07 -20.27
C GLY A 508 11.50 -9.74 -20.04
N TRP A 509 10.98 -9.08 -21.10
CA TRP A 509 10.12 -7.91 -20.92
C TRP A 509 8.82 -8.29 -20.20
N LYS A 510 8.26 -7.34 -19.47
CA LYS A 510 6.99 -7.55 -18.78
C LYS A 510 5.83 -7.19 -19.72
N LEU A 511 4.69 -7.82 -19.53
CA LEU A 511 3.44 -7.48 -20.23
C LEU A 511 2.33 -7.20 -19.23
N TYR A 512 1.38 -6.36 -19.60
CA TYR A 512 0.24 -6.00 -18.74
C TYR A 512 -1.06 -5.98 -19.55
N TRP A 513 -2.14 -6.43 -18.90
CA TRP A 513 -3.51 -6.32 -19.36
C TRP A 513 -4.35 -5.66 -18.26
N SER A 514 -5.46 -5.02 -18.64
CA SER A 514 -6.33 -4.31 -17.70
C SER A 514 -7.80 -4.67 -17.91
N SER A 515 -8.46 -5.03 -16.80
CA SER A 515 -9.91 -5.18 -16.71
C SER A 515 -10.59 -3.82 -16.82
N SER A 516 -10.17 -2.82 -16.05
CA SER A 516 -10.77 -1.48 -16.04
C SER A 516 -10.75 -0.78 -17.40
N PHE A 517 -9.73 -1.04 -18.24
CA PHE A 517 -9.75 -0.61 -19.63
C PHE A 517 -10.68 -1.49 -20.50
N THR A 518 -10.51 -2.81 -20.50
CA THR A 518 -11.31 -3.71 -21.37
C THR A 518 -12.81 -3.58 -21.12
N HIS A 519 -13.21 -3.40 -19.86
CA HIS A 519 -14.61 -3.28 -19.43
C HIS A 519 -15.30 -1.97 -19.85
N ARG A 520 -14.54 -1.03 -20.42
CA ARG A 520 -14.98 0.30 -20.89
C ARG A 520 -14.64 0.50 -22.38
N ASP A 521 -14.46 -0.60 -23.12
CA ASP A 521 -14.11 -0.62 -24.53
C ASP A 521 -15.37 -0.66 -25.41
N ALA A 522 -15.71 0.49 -25.98
CA ALA A 522 -16.90 0.69 -26.81
C ALA A 522 -16.95 -0.18 -28.09
N SER A 523 -15.87 -0.88 -28.45
CA SER A 523 -15.86 -1.78 -29.61
C SER A 523 -16.63 -3.10 -29.39
N TRP A 524 -16.93 -3.46 -28.14
CA TRP A 524 -17.77 -4.62 -27.81
C TRP A 524 -18.98 -4.27 -26.94
N ASP A 525 -18.93 -3.14 -26.21
CA ASP A 525 -20.04 -2.61 -25.42
C ASP A 525 -20.20 -1.10 -25.69
N PRO A 526 -20.96 -0.70 -26.73
CA PRO A 526 -21.17 0.72 -27.06
C PRO A 526 -21.76 1.53 -25.90
N ASP A 527 -22.62 0.90 -25.10
CA ASP A 527 -23.36 1.49 -23.98
C ASP A 527 -22.64 1.31 -22.63
N TYR A 528 -21.33 1.06 -22.61
CA TYR A 528 -20.56 0.69 -21.40
C TYR A 528 -20.70 1.65 -20.20
N ALA A 529 -21.14 2.89 -20.42
CA ALA A 529 -21.41 3.86 -19.36
C ALA A 529 -22.69 3.55 -18.56
N ASN A 530 -23.66 2.86 -19.17
CA ASN A 530 -24.93 2.49 -18.55
C ASN A 530 -24.76 1.22 -17.69
N PHE A 531 -25.33 1.23 -16.48
CA PHE A 531 -25.41 0.06 -15.61
C PHE A 531 -26.57 -0.83 -16.08
N ASP A 532 -26.25 -1.99 -16.67
CA ASP A 532 -27.23 -2.96 -17.12
C ASP A 532 -26.84 -4.41 -16.75
N PRO A 533 -27.58 -5.07 -15.85
CA PRO A 533 -27.41 -6.50 -15.56
C PRO A 533 -27.75 -7.44 -16.73
N SER A 534 -28.58 -7.02 -17.71
CA SER A 534 -29.04 -7.89 -18.79
C SER A 534 -27.91 -8.35 -19.72
N ARG A 535 -26.80 -7.59 -19.75
CA ARG A 535 -25.51 -7.95 -20.35
C ARG A 535 -24.98 -9.34 -19.98
N PHE A 536 -25.41 -9.89 -18.83
CA PHE A 536 -24.99 -11.19 -18.31
C PHE A 536 -26.05 -12.29 -18.44
N GLU A 537 -27.16 -12.01 -19.13
CA GLU A 537 -28.17 -13.00 -19.50
C GLU A 537 -27.75 -13.80 -20.75
N GLY A 538 -28.39 -14.95 -20.95
CA GLY A 538 -28.11 -15.84 -22.08
C GLY A 538 -26.65 -16.33 -22.10
N ALA A 539 -25.90 -15.93 -23.14
CA ALA A 539 -24.48 -16.28 -23.30
C ALA A 539 -23.52 -15.31 -22.59
N GLY A 540 -23.99 -14.14 -22.15
CA GLY A 540 -23.18 -13.07 -21.59
C GLY A 540 -22.20 -12.41 -22.58
N PRO A 541 -21.22 -11.64 -22.07
CA PRO A 541 -20.26 -10.90 -22.90
C PRO A 541 -19.34 -11.79 -23.76
N ALA A 542 -18.85 -11.23 -24.86
CA ALA A 542 -17.92 -11.91 -25.76
C ALA A 542 -16.66 -12.42 -25.03
N PRO A 543 -16.09 -13.59 -25.41
CA PRO A 543 -14.91 -14.13 -24.76
C PRO A 543 -13.77 -13.12 -24.69
N PHE A 544 -13.14 -13.02 -23.51
CA PHE A 544 -12.04 -12.10 -23.19
C PHE A 544 -12.38 -10.61 -23.12
N SER A 545 -13.65 -10.19 -23.30
CA SER A 545 -14.08 -8.80 -23.08
C SER A 545 -14.43 -8.51 -21.62
N TYR A 546 -15.11 -9.44 -20.95
CA TYR A 546 -15.36 -9.41 -19.51
C TYR A 546 -14.35 -10.31 -18.77
N VAL A 547 -13.50 -9.69 -17.95
CA VAL A 547 -12.29 -10.32 -17.37
C VAL A 547 -11.98 -9.93 -15.89
N PRO A 548 -12.95 -9.67 -14.98
CA PRO A 548 -12.62 -9.32 -13.59
C PRO A 548 -11.89 -10.44 -12.82
N PHE A 549 -12.09 -11.69 -13.24
CA PHE A 549 -11.40 -12.87 -12.70
C PHE A 549 -10.15 -13.27 -13.53
N GLY A 550 -9.73 -12.44 -14.49
CA GLY A 550 -8.71 -12.79 -15.48
C GLY A 550 -9.16 -13.95 -16.37
N GLY A 551 -8.20 -14.75 -16.87
CA GLY A 551 -8.51 -15.91 -17.69
C GLY A 551 -7.33 -16.88 -17.91
N GLY A 552 -7.59 -17.93 -18.69
CA GLY A 552 -6.64 -19.01 -18.94
C GLY A 552 -6.25 -19.78 -17.67
N PRO A 553 -5.07 -20.44 -17.64
CA PRO A 553 -4.58 -21.18 -16.46
C PRO A 553 -4.42 -20.33 -15.17
N ARG A 554 -4.49 -18.99 -15.28
CA ARG A 554 -4.45 -18.03 -14.15
C ARG A 554 -5.79 -17.38 -13.84
N MET A 555 -6.90 -17.83 -14.42
CA MET A 555 -8.24 -17.40 -13.99
C MET A 555 -8.40 -17.61 -12.47
N CYS A 556 -9.09 -16.69 -11.78
CA CYS A 556 -9.23 -16.72 -10.33
C CYS A 556 -9.68 -18.08 -9.83
N LEU A 557 -8.90 -18.70 -8.93
CA LEU A 557 -9.22 -20.01 -8.35
C LEU A 557 -10.44 -19.92 -7.42
N GLY A 558 -10.60 -18.78 -6.73
CA GLY A 558 -11.74 -18.48 -5.85
C GLY A 558 -12.94 -17.81 -6.53
N LYS A 559 -13.16 -17.99 -7.84
CA LYS A 559 -14.30 -17.35 -8.54
C LYS A 559 -15.65 -17.73 -7.92
N GLU A 560 -15.93 -19.03 -7.78
CA GLU A 560 -17.19 -19.48 -7.17
C GLU A 560 -17.21 -19.26 -5.65
N PHE A 561 -16.05 -19.26 -4.98
CA PHE A 561 -15.95 -18.84 -3.57
C PHE A 561 -16.46 -17.41 -3.37
N ALA A 562 -15.93 -16.45 -4.12
CA ALA A 562 -16.35 -15.05 -4.04
C ALA A 562 -17.82 -14.88 -4.44
N ARG A 563 -18.32 -15.66 -5.41
CA ARG A 563 -19.74 -15.70 -5.77
C ARG A 563 -20.62 -16.11 -4.58
N LEU A 564 -20.27 -17.20 -3.88
CA LEU A 564 -20.99 -17.65 -2.69
C LEU A 564 -20.95 -16.58 -1.60
N GLU A 565 -19.77 -16.06 -1.28
CA GLU A 565 -19.55 -15.03 -0.26
C GLU A 565 -20.38 -13.76 -0.49
N ILE A 566 -20.31 -13.20 -1.71
CA ILE A 566 -21.05 -11.99 -2.09
C ILE A 566 -22.57 -12.22 -2.03
N LEU A 567 -23.06 -13.34 -2.58
CA LEU A 567 -24.50 -13.63 -2.66
C LEU A 567 -25.12 -13.96 -1.30
N ILE A 568 -24.42 -14.73 -0.45
CA ILE A 568 -24.89 -15.10 0.89
C ILE A 568 -24.90 -13.88 1.84
N PHE A 569 -23.90 -13.00 1.72
CA PHE A 569 -23.89 -11.71 2.42
C PHE A 569 -25.04 -10.81 1.92
N LEU A 570 -25.19 -10.68 0.60
CA LEU A 570 -26.26 -9.89 -0.03
C LEU A 570 -27.66 -10.34 0.44
N HIS A 571 -27.95 -11.64 0.36
CA HIS A 571 -29.20 -12.24 0.83
C HIS A 571 -29.51 -11.81 2.28
N ASN A 572 -28.51 -11.90 3.15
CA ASN A 572 -28.68 -11.62 4.56
C ASN A 572 -28.82 -10.13 4.90
N VAL A 573 -28.15 -9.23 4.17
CA VAL A 573 -28.25 -7.78 4.43
C VAL A 573 -29.48 -7.15 3.76
N ILE A 574 -29.77 -7.46 2.49
CA ILE A 574 -30.83 -6.77 1.74
C ILE A 574 -32.21 -7.08 2.29
N ARG A 575 -32.45 -8.31 2.77
CA ARG A 575 -33.72 -8.71 3.39
C ARG A 575 -34.01 -8.02 4.74
N ARG A 576 -33.00 -7.39 5.35
CA ARG A 576 -33.11 -6.76 6.67
C ARG A 576 -33.10 -5.23 6.58
N TYR A 577 -32.31 -4.67 5.67
CA TYR A 577 -32.14 -3.22 5.53
C TYR A 577 -32.23 -2.74 4.09
N ARG A 578 -32.93 -1.62 3.93
CA ARG A 578 -32.62 -0.61 2.90
C ARG A 578 -31.54 0.32 3.45
N TRP A 579 -30.69 0.85 2.59
CA TRP A 579 -29.65 1.78 2.99
C TRP A 579 -29.53 2.96 2.03
N LYS A 580 -29.14 4.12 2.56
CA LYS A 580 -28.97 5.37 1.83
C LYS A 580 -27.55 5.90 2.01
N LEU A 581 -26.88 6.30 0.93
CA LEU A 581 -25.54 6.88 1.03
C LEU A 581 -25.60 8.24 1.73
N GLN A 582 -24.78 8.44 2.77
CA GLN A 582 -24.58 9.77 3.37
C GLN A 582 -23.73 10.66 2.44
N ILE A 583 -22.87 10.04 1.63
CA ILE A 583 -22.01 10.71 0.65
C ILE A 583 -22.22 10.03 -0.73
N PRO A 584 -23.19 10.47 -1.55
CA PRO A 584 -23.52 9.81 -2.82
C PRO A 584 -22.34 9.76 -3.82
N ASP A 585 -21.62 10.88 -3.91
CA ASP A 585 -20.48 11.09 -4.80
C ASP A 585 -19.13 10.86 -4.09
N GLU A 586 -19.09 9.94 -3.11
CA GLU A 586 -17.86 9.61 -2.39
C GLU A 586 -16.77 9.15 -3.36
N LYS A 587 -15.60 9.80 -3.27
CA LYS A 587 -14.45 9.45 -4.10
C LYS A 587 -14.03 8.00 -3.84
N ILE A 588 -13.93 7.23 -4.92
CA ILE A 588 -13.29 5.91 -4.93
C ILE A 588 -11.83 6.08 -5.33
N ALA A 589 -10.91 5.57 -4.52
CA ALA A 589 -9.47 5.55 -4.81
C ALA A 589 -8.98 4.11 -4.97
N TYR A 590 -8.09 3.87 -5.94
CA TYR A 590 -7.52 2.55 -6.21
C TYR A 590 -6.09 2.46 -5.66
N ASP A 591 -5.94 1.90 -4.45
CA ASP A 591 -4.64 1.71 -3.77
C ASP A 591 -4.55 0.35 -3.04
N PRO A 592 -4.45 -0.78 -3.77
CA PRO A 592 -4.51 -0.92 -5.23
C PRO A 592 -5.91 -1.23 -5.78
N MET A 593 -6.89 -1.48 -4.90
CA MET A 593 -8.27 -1.88 -5.22
C MET A 593 -9.24 -0.71 -4.96
N PRO A 594 -10.39 -0.61 -5.67
CA PRO A 594 -11.35 0.48 -5.48
C PRO A 594 -11.89 0.53 -4.04
N THR A 595 -11.52 1.58 -3.31
CA THR A 595 -11.92 1.79 -1.91
C THR A 595 -12.56 3.18 -1.76
N PRO A 596 -13.77 3.30 -1.19
CA PRO A 596 -14.35 4.59 -0.80
C PRO A 596 -13.48 5.28 0.26
N VAL A 597 -13.13 6.56 0.05
CA VAL A 597 -12.14 7.29 0.87
C VAL A 597 -12.59 7.49 2.33
N GLU A 598 -13.86 7.76 2.56
CA GLU A 598 -14.47 7.93 3.89
C GLU A 598 -15.03 6.62 4.46
N GLY A 599 -15.04 5.56 3.65
CA GLY A 599 -15.43 4.20 4.02
C GLY A 599 -16.88 3.82 3.70
N LEU A 600 -17.58 4.62 2.89
CA LEU A 600 -18.99 4.45 2.53
C LEU A 600 -19.92 4.42 3.76
N PRO A 601 -20.08 5.55 4.49
CA PRO A 601 -21.13 5.71 5.50
C PRO A 601 -22.51 5.66 4.85
N VAL A 602 -23.37 4.79 5.36
CA VAL A 602 -24.77 4.68 4.95
C VAL A 602 -25.72 4.74 6.14
N GLN A 603 -26.82 5.45 5.97
CA GLN A 603 -27.96 5.37 6.88
C GLN A 603 -28.70 4.06 6.62
N LEU A 604 -29.07 3.33 7.68
CA LEU A 604 -29.85 2.11 7.62
C LEU A 604 -31.34 2.40 7.88
N HIS A 605 -32.20 1.75 7.11
CA HIS A 605 -33.64 1.70 7.32
C HIS A 605 -34.06 0.24 7.36
N SER A 606 -34.53 -0.23 8.52
CA SER A 606 -35.02 -1.61 8.66
C SER A 606 -36.26 -1.84 7.81
N HIS A 607 -36.38 -3.00 7.17
CA HIS A 607 -37.64 -3.46 6.57
C HIS A 607 -38.63 -3.99 7.61
N ILE A 608 -38.13 -4.33 8.80
CA ILE A 608 -38.90 -4.82 9.93
C ILE A 608 -39.04 -3.66 10.92
N ALA A 609 -40.27 -3.21 11.15
CA ALA A 609 -40.59 -2.18 12.14
C ALA A 609 -40.49 -2.72 13.58
#